data_AF-A0A7W7W6R1-F1
#
_entry.id   AF-A0A7W7W6R1-F1
#
_cell.length_a   1.000
_cell.length_b   1.000
_cell.length_c   1.000
_cell.angle_alpha   90.00
_cell.angle_beta   90.00
_cell.angle_gamma   90.00
#
_symmetry.space_group_name_H-M   'P 1'
#
loop_
_entity.id
_entity.type
_entity.pdbx_description
1 polymer ?
#
loop_
_entity_poly.entity_id
_entity_poly.type
_entity_poly.pdbx_seq_one_letter_code
_entity_poly.pdbx_strand_id
1 'polypeptide(L)' 'MYAEGVVRLGGQERAVTRGDLFIVLSWVRLGMGAESPLDLFRFSDTPTFEAPHQDHVLAEKETE' A
#
# COMPACT_ATOMS: atom_id res chain seq x y z
N MET A 1 -3.66 14.81 -18.00
CA MET A 1 -2.95 13.58 -17.61
C MET A 1 -3.28 13.39 -16.14
N TYR A 2 -3.91 12.28 -15.77
CA TYR A 2 -4.15 11.98 -14.35
C TYR A 2 -2.82 11.56 -13.71
N ALA A 3 -2.69 11.70 -12.39
CA ALA A 3 -1.54 11.15 -11.69
C ALA A 3 -1.53 9.63 -11.88
N GLU A 4 -0.38 9.10 -12.31
CA GLU A 4 -0.15 7.67 -12.51
C GLU A 4 0.82 7.18 -11.44
N GLY A 5 0.45 6.08 -10.80
CA GLY A 5 1.23 5.44 -9.76
C GLY A 5 1.51 3.98 -10.08
N VAL A 6 2.42 3.39 -9.32
CA VAL A 6 2.72 1.97 -9.37
C VAL A 6 2.56 1.38 -7.97
N VAL A 7 1.77 0.31 -7.88
CA VAL A 7 1.60 -0.47 -6.65
C VAL A 7 2.22 -1.85 -6.84
N ARG A 8 2.99 -2.28 -5.84
CA ARG A 8 3.64 -3.60 -5.78
C ARG A 8 3.02 -4.40 -4.63
N LEU A 9 2.27 -5.45 -4.96
CA LEU A 9 1.62 -6.34 -3.98
C LEU A 9 2.21 -7.74 -4.10
N GLY A 10 2.91 -8.20 -3.07
CA GLY A 10 3.48 -9.56 -3.06
C GLY A 10 4.41 -9.84 -4.24
N GLY A 11 5.12 -8.82 -4.74
CA GLY A 11 6.01 -8.92 -5.91
C GLY A 11 5.32 -8.73 -7.27
N GLN A 12 4.01 -8.55 -7.31
CA GLN A 12 3.28 -8.19 -8.53
C GLN A 12 3.17 -6.68 -8.66
N GLU A 13 3.65 -6.14 -9.77
CA GLU A 13 3.58 -4.72 -10.08
C GLU A 13 2.35 -4.40 -10.94
N ARG A 14 1.63 -3.32 -10.59
CA ARG A 14 0.45 -2.84 -11.31
C ARG A 14 0.48 -1.32 -11.37
N ALA A 15 0.26 -0.77 -12.57
CA ALA A 15 -0.02 0.65 -12.73
C ALA A 15 -1.41 0.97 -12.18
N VAL A 16 -1.56 2.12 -11.54
CA VAL A 16 -2.83 2.61 -10.99
C VAL A 16 -3.08 4.04 -11.43
N THR A 17 -4.33 4.35 -11.68
CA THR A 17 -4.83 5.67 -12.06
C THR A 17 -5.94 6.11 -11.09
N ARG A 18 -6.36 7.37 -11.20
CA ARG A 18 -7.45 7.93 -10.41
C ARG A 18 -8.71 7.04 -10.50
N GLY A 19 -9.18 6.59 -9.34
CA GLY A 19 -10.41 5.82 -9.19
C GLY A 19 -10.21 4.31 -9.11
N ASP A 20 -9.00 3.81 -9.38
CA ASP A 20 -8.69 2.39 -9.20
C ASP A 20 -8.74 2.01 -7.71
N LEU A 21 -9.17 0.78 -7.46
CA LEU A 21 -9.24 0.19 -6.13
C LEU A 21 -8.45 -1.12 -6.11
N PHE A 22 -7.64 -1.29 -5.06
CA PHE A 22 -6.93 -2.53 -4.79
C PHE A 22 -6.98 -2.84 -3.30
N ILE A 23 -6.71 -4.11 -2.96
CA ILE A 23 -6.78 -4.61 -1.60
C ILE A 23 -5.41 -5.19 -1.24
N VAL A 24 -4.94 -4.86 -0.05
CA VAL A 24 -3.74 -5.46 0.55
C VAL A 24 -4.20 -6.47 1.59
N LEU A 25 -4.00 -7.76 1.31
CA LEU A 25 -4.32 -8.81 2.27
C LEU A 25 -3.28 -8.83 3.40
N SER A 26 -3.66 -9.40 4.55
CA SER A 26 -2.78 -9.53 5.71
C SER A 26 -1.43 -10.15 5.34
N TRP A 27 -0.34 -9.55 5.81
CA TRP A 27 1.06 -9.92 5.55
C TRP A 27 1.52 -9.89 4.10
N VAL A 28 0.71 -9.41 3.15
CA VAL A 28 1.18 -9.15 1.79
C VAL A 28 2.08 -7.92 1.79
N ARG A 29 3.29 -8.07 1.24
CA ARG A 29 4.22 -6.95 1.05
C ARG A 29 3.58 -5.89 0.15
N LEU A 30 3.49 -4.67 0.64
CA LEU A 30 3.04 -3.49 -0.08
C LEU A 30 4.24 -2.59 -0.38
N GLY A 31 4.39 -2.20 -1.64
CA GLY A 31 5.26 -1.10 -2.08
C GLY A 31 4.50 -0.17 -3.02
N MET A 32 4.87 1.11 -3.04
CA MET A 32 4.26 2.13 -3.90
C MET A 32 5.35 3.01 -4.50
N GLY A 33 5.14 3.49 -5.72
CA GLY A 33 6.02 4.45 -6.38
C GLY A 33 5.21 5.37 -7.30
N ALA A 34 5.67 6.61 -7.44
CA ALA A 34 5.04 7.59 -8.31
C ALA A 34 6.09 8.58 -8.84
N GLU A 35 5.97 8.97 -10.10
CA GLU A 35 6.85 9.99 -10.72
C GLU A 35 6.33 11.42 -10.49
N SER A 36 5.07 11.55 -10.11
CA SER A 36 4.40 12.79 -9.73
C SER A 36 3.65 12.59 -8.40
N PRO A 37 3.22 13.65 -7.71
CA PRO A 37 2.38 13.52 -6.52
C PRO A 37 1.19 12.58 -6.76
N LEU A 38 0.99 11.63 -5.85
CA LEU A 38 -0.06 10.61 -5.89
C LEU A 38 -0.85 10.63 -4.58
N ASP A 39 -2.12 11.00 -4.65
CA ASP A 39 -3.02 11.01 -3.51
C ASP A 39 -3.84 9.72 -3.46
N LEU A 40 -3.78 9.03 -2.31
CA LEU A 40 -4.46 7.76 -2.07
C LEU A 40 -5.37 7.89 -0.85
N PHE A 41 -6.60 7.38 -0.99
CA PHE A 41 -7.48 7.18 0.15
C PHE A 41 -7.33 5.74 0.66
N ARG A 42 -7.14 5.58 1.98
CA ARG A 42 -6.99 4.27 2.63
C ARG A 42 -7.92 4.16 3.82
N PHE A 43 -8.54 3.00 3.95
CA PHE A 43 -9.17 2.50 5.16
C PHE A 43 -8.70 1.06 5.38
N SER A 44 -8.73 0.59 6.63
CA SER A 44 -8.35 -0.78 6.98
C SER A 44 -9.03 -1.23 8.26
N ASP A 45 -8.98 -2.53 8.49
CA ASP A 45 -9.39 -3.21 9.72
C ASP A 45 -8.38 -3.05 10.87
N THR A 46 -7.39 -2.17 10.72
CA THR A 46 -6.32 -1.90 11.71
C THR A 46 -6.82 -1.76 13.15
N PRO A 47 -7.92 -1.02 13.45
CA PRO A 47 -8.43 -0.92 14.82
C PRO A 47 -8.83 -2.28 15.45
N THR A 48 -9.23 -3.25 14.61
CA THR A 48 -9.57 -4.62 15.05
C THR A 48 -8.34 -5.37 15.56
N PHE A 49 -7.15 -5.07 15.05
CA PHE A 49 -5.88 -5.71 15.43
C PHE A 49 -5.13 -4.93 16.52
N GLU A 50 -5.18 -3.61 16.50
CA GLU A 50 -4.52 -2.77 17.52
C GLU A 50 -5.18 -2.90 18.90
N ALA A 51 -6.51 -2.97 18.95
CA ALA A 51 -7.25 -3.06 20.22
C ALA A 51 -6.85 -4.29 21.08
N PRO A 52 -6.69 -5.51 20.53
CA PRO A 52 -6.17 -6.66 21.26
C PRO A 52 -4.63 -6.77 21.27
N HIS A 53 -3.90 -5.73 20.81
CA HIS A 53 -2.42 -5.74 20.69
C HIS A 53 -1.88 -6.88 19.83
N GLN A 54 -2.55 -7.17 18.71
CA GLN A 54 -2.15 -8.18 17.73
C GLN A 54 -1.60 -7.54 16.44
N ASP A 55 -1.38 -6.23 16.45
CA ASP A 55 -0.78 -5.51 15.34
C ASP A 55 0.72 -5.79 15.23
N HIS A 56 1.18 -6.02 14.00
CA HIS A 56 2.57 -6.25 13.68
C HIS A 56 2.93 -5.53 12.38
N VAL A 57 4.13 -4.95 12.35
CA VAL A 57 4.67 -4.25 11.18
C VAL A 57 6.08 -4.75 10.90
N LEU A 58 6.32 -5.14 9.66
CA LEU A 58 7.66 -5.39 9.12
C LEU A 58 7.92 -4.39 8.00
N ALA A 59 8.86 -3.47 8.22
CA ALA A 59 9.28 -2.50 7.23
C ALA A 59 10.64 -2.90 6.65
N GLU A 60 10.76 -2.83 5.33
CA GLU A 60 12.06 -2.92 4.67
C GLU A 60 12.84 -1.63 4.90
N LYS A 61 14.14 -1.74 5.15
CA LYS A 61 15.01 -0.57 5.19
C LYS A 61 15.33 -0.15 3.77
N GLU A 62 15.21 1.14 3.46
CA GLU A 62 15.84 1.68 2.26
C GLU A 62 17.35 1.41 2.36
N THR A 63 17.91 0.86 1.28
CA THR A 63 19.36 0.69 1.16
C THR A 63 19.89 2.01 0.62
N GLU A 64 20.78 2.66 1.39
CA GLU A 64 21.47 3.90 1.03
C GLU A 64 22.34 3.74 -0.23
#